data_AF-A0AAI9R6Y8-F1
#
_entry.id   AF-A0AAI9R6Y8-F1
#
_cell.length_a   1.000
_cell.length_b   1.000
_cell.length_c   1.000
_cell.angle_alpha   90.00
_cell.angle_beta   90.00
_cell.angle_gamma   90.00
#
_symmetry.space_group_name_H-M   'P 1'
#
loop_
_entity.id
_entity.type
_entity.pdbx_description
1 polymer ?
#
loop_
_entity_poly.entity_id
_entity_poly.type
_entity_poly.pdbx_seq_one_letter_code
_entity_poly.pdbx_strand_id
1 'polypeptide(L)'
;MSTEGEFDRDQLSSMKVSELRQMCSDQGLLVSGKKDDLINRLLGSEGPEEDSTEDANPEAENIDDAIDKMLARVRGEEEEEPEEEPEEEPDPEPEPIEAEILEAEILEPEPEPEPEPEPEEDPEDDPWYSGVITSEDSELVLDDDDEEEDEPSVVINLPSIAGLKENWQIAAAVGMVVLLVGAVAVFLIQPDPAFSARPLRYGDHMDFTVSGTSVAVTGDEMVGYIRESTSPTLDDVCSELRATVSGGTGSVTIRKGDANEIFHPMDSELEGTVMALDAYGRQRLTVEQTLTHDLSVDLEGKVRSGEDCTSTGWIREDNTLVSNAQSWRDITTRSTIRTDTQLNLLDSDDSLTTARAVVFGADELGSVGDLASLLLFPMTPIELHAFFGDTQLTKGLSSNDDITWDSDWRWSVGNEMNTENHGLVTQVSIFHYEIGRCLGHAQIDILVKNG
;
A
#
# COMPACT_ATOMS: atom_id res chain seq x y z
N MET A 1 26.42 -20.94 -8.00
CA MET A 1 25.72 -21.98 -8.76
C MET A 1 25.51 -23.16 -7.84
N SER A 2 24.41 -23.14 -7.10
CA SER A 2 23.96 -24.27 -6.29
C SER A 2 22.87 -24.96 -7.09
N THR A 3 23.06 -26.24 -7.36
CA THR A 3 22.07 -27.13 -7.96
C THR A 3 20.96 -27.34 -6.93
N GLU A 4 19.82 -26.66 -7.10
CA GLU A 4 18.59 -27.03 -6.42
C GLU A 4 18.21 -28.44 -6.90
N GLY A 5 17.95 -29.32 -5.94
CA GLY A 5 17.67 -30.72 -6.21
C GLY A 5 16.35 -30.86 -6.96
N GLU A 6 16.42 -31.45 -8.14
CA GLU A 6 15.25 -31.98 -8.84
C GLU A 6 14.62 -33.03 -7.93
N PHE A 7 13.43 -32.75 -7.40
CA PHE A 7 12.70 -33.70 -6.55
C PHE A 7 12.14 -34.81 -7.44
N ASP A 8 12.42 -36.07 -7.12
CA ASP A 8 11.85 -37.20 -7.87
C ASP A 8 10.38 -37.42 -7.48
N ARG A 9 9.55 -37.92 -8.41
CA ARG A 9 8.12 -38.23 -8.19
C ARG A 9 7.87 -39.10 -6.96
N ASP A 10 8.75 -40.06 -6.71
CA ASP A 10 8.66 -40.97 -5.56
C ASP A 10 8.86 -40.23 -4.23
N GLN A 11 9.69 -39.18 -4.21
CA GLN A 11 9.89 -38.34 -3.01
C GLN A 11 8.65 -37.48 -2.75
N LEU A 12 8.12 -36.83 -3.79
CA LEU A 12 6.94 -35.98 -3.70
C LEU A 12 5.68 -36.80 -3.32
N SER A 13 5.53 -38.01 -3.86
CA SER A 13 4.43 -38.92 -3.50
C SER A 13 4.48 -39.42 -2.05
N SER A 14 5.64 -39.38 -1.41
CA SER A 14 5.80 -39.73 0.01
C SER A 14 5.47 -38.59 0.99
N MET A 15 5.45 -37.34 0.51
CA MET A 15 5.16 -36.15 1.31
C MET A 15 3.67 -36.00 1.62
N LYS A 16 3.34 -35.22 2.65
CA LYS A 16 1.94 -34.89 2.96
C LYS A 16 1.38 -33.89 1.95
N VAL A 17 0.06 -33.93 1.71
CA VAL A 17 -0.60 -32.95 0.82
C VAL A 17 -0.35 -31.51 1.28
N SER A 18 -0.30 -31.26 2.60
CA SER A 18 0.05 -29.96 3.16
C SER A 18 1.47 -29.49 2.79
N GLU A 19 2.44 -30.40 2.78
CA GLU A 19 3.83 -30.09 2.40
C GLU A 19 3.95 -29.85 0.89
N LEU A 20 3.24 -30.63 0.07
CA LEU A 20 3.16 -30.42 -1.38
C LEU A 20 2.52 -29.07 -1.72
N ARG A 21 1.46 -28.68 -1.02
CA ARG A 21 0.83 -27.36 -1.17
C ARG A 21 1.79 -26.24 -0.78
N GLN A 22 2.55 -26.42 0.30
CA GLN A 22 3.56 -25.45 0.72
C GLN A 22 4.67 -25.30 -0.33
N MET A 23 5.19 -26.39 -0.89
CA MET A 23 6.18 -26.31 -1.96
C MET A 23 5.62 -25.69 -3.25
N CYS A 24 4.35 -25.97 -3.59
CA CYS A 24 3.68 -25.28 -4.69
C CYS A 24 3.60 -23.77 -4.41
N SER A 25 3.22 -23.38 -3.18
CA SER A 25 3.17 -21.99 -2.73
C SER A 25 4.53 -21.31 -2.83
N ASP A 26 5.59 -21.95 -2.32
CA ASP A 26 6.95 -21.41 -2.34
C ASP A 26 7.48 -21.20 -3.78
N GLN A 27 6.95 -21.95 -4.75
CA GLN A 27 7.27 -21.85 -6.19
C GLN A 27 6.27 -21.00 -7.00
N GLY A 28 5.27 -20.39 -6.36
CA GLY A 28 4.26 -19.57 -7.06
C GLY A 28 3.25 -20.39 -7.89
N LEU A 29 3.09 -21.68 -7.60
CA LEU A 29 2.22 -22.62 -8.31
C LEU A 29 0.86 -22.76 -7.61
N LEU A 30 -0.18 -23.13 -8.37
CA LEU A 30 -1.51 -23.42 -7.84
C LEU A 30 -1.45 -24.50 -6.74
N VAL A 31 -2.12 -24.27 -5.61
CA VAL A 31 -2.13 -25.19 -4.43
C VAL A 31 -3.38 -26.07 -4.35
N SER A 32 -4.30 -25.91 -5.30
CA SER A 32 -5.50 -26.72 -5.43
C SER A 32 -5.26 -27.96 -6.32
N GLY A 33 -6.13 -28.96 -6.17
CA GLY A 33 -6.06 -30.23 -6.88
C GLY A 33 -5.80 -31.43 -5.99
N LYS A 34 -5.87 -32.63 -6.59
CA LYS A 34 -5.50 -33.89 -5.95
C LYS A 34 -3.99 -33.92 -5.73
N LYS A 35 -3.55 -34.84 -4.87
CA LYS A 35 -2.12 -35.02 -4.56
C LYS A 35 -1.27 -35.20 -5.83
N ASP A 36 -1.77 -35.96 -6.79
CA ASP A 36 -1.08 -36.21 -8.05
C ASP A 36 -0.94 -34.94 -8.91
N ASP A 37 -1.93 -34.05 -8.88
CA ASP A 37 -1.92 -32.79 -9.64
C ASP A 37 -0.84 -31.84 -9.08
N LEU A 38 -0.74 -31.74 -7.74
CA LEU A 38 0.32 -30.98 -7.08
C LEU A 38 1.71 -31.53 -7.43
N ILE A 39 1.86 -32.86 -7.46
CA ILE A 39 3.12 -33.53 -7.80
C ILE A 39 3.49 -33.28 -9.27
N ASN A 40 2.53 -33.38 -10.20
CA ASN A 40 2.75 -33.11 -11.62
C ASN A 40 3.19 -31.66 -11.85
N ARG A 41 2.58 -30.72 -11.13
CA ARG A 41 2.90 -29.29 -11.19
C ARG A 41 4.30 -28.99 -10.67
N LEU A 42 4.68 -29.59 -9.54
CA LEU A 42 6.03 -29.49 -8.98
C LEU A 42 7.13 -30.13 -9.85
N LEU A 43 6.77 -31.14 -10.66
CA LEU A 43 7.68 -31.80 -11.61
C LEU A 43 7.72 -31.10 -12.99
N GLY A 44 6.94 -30.05 -13.20
CA GLY A 44 6.85 -29.36 -14.49
C GLY A 44 6.28 -30.23 -15.62
N SER A 45 5.54 -31.28 -15.30
CA SER A 45 5.03 -32.27 -16.25
C SER A 45 3.55 -32.03 -16.62
N GLU A 46 3.17 -30.82 -17.02
CA GLU A 46 1.86 -30.55 -17.62
C GLU A 46 1.89 -30.90 -19.12
N GLY A 47 1.31 -32.06 -19.46
CA GLY A 47 0.69 -32.32 -20.76
C GLY A 47 -0.83 -32.15 -20.64
N PRO A 48 -1.56 -31.92 -21.74
CA PRO A 48 -2.95 -31.50 -21.71
C PRO A 48 -3.84 -32.55 -21.04
N GLU A 49 -4.71 -32.09 -20.14
CA GLU A 49 -5.68 -32.95 -19.45
C GLU A 49 -6.62 -33.63 -20.45
N GLU A 50 -6.70 -34.96 -20.37
CA GLU A 50 -7.82 -35.72 -20.92
C GLU A 50 -9.00 -35.62 -19.94
N ASP A 51 -10.12 -35.18 -20.50
CA ASP A 51 -11.46 -35.16 -19.94
C ASP A 51 -11.85 -36.52 -19.34
N SER A 52 -12.22 -36.54 -18.06
CA SER A 52 -12.90 -37.68 -17.46
C SER A 52 -14.14 -37.22 -16.72
N THR A 53 -15.27 -37.32 -17.43
CA THR A 53 -16.64 -37.23 -16.93
C THR A 53 -16.93 -38.23 -15.81
N GLU A 54 -17.67 -37.75 -14.81
CA GLU A 54 -18.55 -38.45 -13.85
C GLU A 54 -18.00 -39.64 -13.03
N ASP A 55 -17.83 -39.42 -11.72
CA ASP A 55 -18.43 -40.29 -10.71
C ASP A 55 -18.61 -39.54 -9.38
N ALA A 56 -19.80 -39.66 -8.78
CA ALA A 56 -20.22 -39.00 -7.55
C ALA A 56 -19.50 -39.55 -6.30
N ASN A 57 -19.03 -38.66 -5.41
CA ASN A 57 -18.62 -39.00 -4.03
C ASN A 57 -18.75 -37.76 -3.09
N PRO A 58 -19.07 -37.92 -1.79
CA PRO A 58 -19.67 -36.90 -0.92
C PRO A 58 -18.65 -36.15 -0.05
N GLU A 59 -17.66 -35.51 -0.66
CA GLU A 59 -16.70 -34.64 0.06
C GLU A 59 -16.84 -33.15 -0.29
N ALA A 60 -17.92 -32.78 -0.99
CA ALA A 60 -18.28 -31.39 -1.30
C ALA A 60 -18.70 -30.57 -0.06
N GLU A 61 -18.95 -31.21 1.09
CA GLU A 61 -19.44 -30.52 2.30
C GLU A 61 -18.42 -29.56 2.94
N ASN A 62 -17.13 -29.59 2.59
CA ASN A 62 -16.13 -28.72 3.24
C ASN A 62 -15.88 -27.36 2.54
N ILE A 63 -16.27 -27.21 1.28
CA ILE A 63 -16.06 -25.96 0.53
C ILE A 63 -17.23 -25.01 0.76
N ASP A 64 -18.45 -25.55 0.74
CA ASP A 64 -19.66 -24.78 1.00
C ASP A 64 -19.68 -24.24 2.45
N ASP A 65 -19.20 -25.04 3.43
CA ASP A 65 -19.10 -24.63 4.84
C ASP A 65 -18.11 -23.47 5.06
N ALA A 66 -17.01 -23.44 4.29
CA ALA A 66 -16.01 -22.37 4.38
C ALA A 66 -16.52 -21.06 3.75
N ILE A 67 -17.31 -21.17 2.67
CA ILE A 67 -17.97 -20.03 2.02
C ILE A 67 -19.09 -19.48 2.91
N ASP A 68 -19.92 -20.36 3.48
CA ASP A 68 -21.02 -19.97 4.38
C ASP A 68 -20.49 -19.33 5.67
N LYS A 69 -19.36 -19.81 6.21
CA LYS A 69 -18.70 -19.20 7.38
C LYS A 69 -18.13 -17.81 7.09
N MET A 70 -17.64 -17.55 5.87
CA MET A 70 -17.22 -16.22 5.44
C MET A 70 -18.42 -15.27 5.26
N LEU A 71 -19.52 -15.77 4.69
CA LEU A 71 -20.77 -15.01 4.51
C LEU A 71 -21.45 -14.66 5.84
N ALA A 72 -21.44 -15.56 6.82
CA ALA A 72 -21.99 -15.32 8.15
C ALA A 72 -21.18 -14.26 8.92
N ARG A 73 -19.84 -14.31 8.83
CA ARG A 73 -18.96 -13.34 9.49
C ARG A 73 -19.05 -11.94 8.89
N VAL A 74 -19.21 -11.83 7.56
CA VAL A 74 -19.40 -10.53 6.87
C VAL A 74 -20.78 -9.92 7.16
N ARG A 75 -21.78 -10.74 7.52
CA ARG A 75 -23.13 -10.27 7.89
C ARG A 75 -23.31 -9.97 9.39
N GLY A 76 -22.31 -10.28 10.22
CA GLY A 76 -22.39 -10.03 11.68
C GLY A 76 -23.39 -10.93 12.40
N GLU A 77 -23.70 -12.11 11.83
CA GLU A 77 -24.57 -13.10 12.46
C GLU A 77 -23.68 -14.14 13.16
N GLU A 78 -23.34 -13.89 14.43
CA GLU A 78 -22.84 -14.94 15.32
C GLU A 78 -24.05 -15.77 15.78
N GLU A 79 -24.12 -17.04 15.37
CA GLU A 79 -25.03 -18.00 15.96
C GLU A 79 -24.53 -18.34 17.38
N GLU A 80 -25.12 -17.69 18.39
CA GLU A 80 -25.06 -18.19 19.77
C GLU A 80 -26.02 -19.38 19.90
N GLU A 81 -25.51 -20.54 20.34
CA GLU A 81 -26.35 -21.67 20.75
C GLU A 81 -27.32 -21.24 21.88
N PRO A 82 -28.61 -21.62 21.85
CA PRO A 82 -29.58 -21.11 22.81
C PRO A 82 -29.49 -21.87 24.14
N GLU A 83 -29.17 -21.18 25.24
CA GLU A 83 -29.54 -21.61 26.58
C GLU A 83 -31.00 -21.21 26.85
N GLU A 84 -31.87 -22.20 27.10
CA GLU A 84 -33.28 -22.02 27.48
C GLU A 84 -33.41 -21.48 28.92
N GLU A 85 -34.06 -20.32 29.10
CA GLU A 85 -34.78 -19.96 30.33
C GLU A 85 -36.06 -19.13 30.00
N PRO A 86 -37.11 -19.17 30.86
CA PRO A 86 -38.50 -19.20 30.42
C PRO A 86 -39.19 -17.84 30.26
N GLU A 87 -40.25 -17.88 29.46
CA GLU A 87 -41.17 -16.81 29.04
C GLU A 87 -41.82 -16.02 30.21
N GLU A 88 -41.77 -14.68 30.14
CA GLU A 88 -42.70 -13.77 30.82
C GLU A 88 -43.56 -13.01 29.79
N GLU A 89 -44.86 -12.91 30.08
CA GLU A 89 -45.91 -12.31 29.25
C GLU A 89 -45.78 -10.78 29.06
N PRO A 90 -46.38 -10.18 28.01
CA PRO A 90 -46.05 -8.83 27.54
C PRO A 90 -46.80 -7.72 28.28
N ASP A 91 -46.10 -6.63 28.59
CA ASP A 91 -46.66 -5.33 29.00
C ASP A 91 -46.83 -4.42 27.75
N PRO A 92 -47.85 -3.55 27.68
CA PRO A 92 -48.33 -2.98 26.42
C PRO A 92 -47.49 -1.80 25.92
N GLU A 93 -47.52 -1.63 24.60
CA GLU A 93 -46.90 -0.56 23.82
C GLU A 93 -47.21 0.85 24.37
N PRO A 94 -46.21 1.75 24.51
CA PRO A 94 -46.48 3.17 24.64
C PRO A 94 -46.76 3.80 23.27
N GLU A 95 -47.85 4.57 23.21
CA GLU A 95 -48.25 5.41 22.08
C GLU A 95 -47.14 6.42 21.68
N PRO A 96 -47.06 6.83 20.41
CA PRO A 96 -46.06 7.80 19.96
C PRO A 96 -46.34 9.18 20.57
N ILE A 97 -45.39 9.66 21.37
CA ILE A 97 -45.39 11.04 21.88
C ILE A 97 -44.92 11.95 20.74
N GLU A 98 -45.80 12.84 20.30
CA GLU A 98 -45.46 13.96 19.41
C GLU A 98 -44.45 14.87 20.10
N ALA A 99 -43.26 15.04 19.51
CA ALA A 99 -42.29 16.02 19.98
C ALA A 99 -42.75 17.43 19.58
N GLU A 100 -43.35 18.15 20.52
CA GLU A 100 -43.48 19.61 20.46
C GLU A 100 -42.07 20.24 20.42
N ILE A 101 -41.85 21.10 19.43
CA ILE A 101 -40.67 21.95 19.31
C ILE A 101 -40.83 23.08 20.33
N LEU A 102 -40.05 23.04 21.42
CA LEU A 102 -39.93 24.16 22.34
C LEU A 102 -38.90 25.15 21.78
N GLU A 103 -39.33 26.37 21.48
CA GLU A 103 -38.44 27.52 21.24
C GLU A 103 -37.51 27.68 22.44
N ALA A 104 -36.22 27.49 22.22
CA ALA A 104 -35.19 27.86 23.19
C ALA A 104 -35.03 29.39 23.17
N GLU A 105 -35.57 30.04 24.20
CA GLU A 105 -35.33 31.44 24.51
C GLU A 105 -33.84 31.63 24.84
N ILE A 106 -33.15 32.42 24.01
CA ILE A 106 -31.75 32.79 24.18
C ILE A 106 -31.66 33.73 25.39
N LEU A 107 -31.06 33.25 26.48
CA LEU A 107 -30.67 34.09 27.61
C LEU A 107 -29.37 34.82 27.26
N GLU A 108 -29.45 36.15 27.16
CA GLU A 108 -28.29 37.03 27.09
C GLU A 108 -27.47 36.92 28.39
N PRO A 109 -26.14 36.68 28.34
CA PRO A 109 -25.31 36.70 29.54
C PRO A 109 -25.11 38.14 30.05
N GLU A 110 -25.26 38.33 31.36
CA GLU A 110 -24.94 39.56 32.07
C GLU A 110 -23.45 39.95 31.93
N PRO A 111 -23.12 41.26 31.90
CA PRO A 111 -21.75 41.74 31.73
C PRO A 111 -20.92 41.62 33.02
N GLU A 112 -19.74 41.03 32.92
CA GLU A 112 -18.72 41.03 33.98
C GLU A 112 -18.00 42.40 34.08
N PRO A 113 -17.56 42.83 35.29
CA PRO A 113 -17.04 44.17 35.52
C PRO A 113 -15.59 44.36 35.05
N GLU A 114 -15.31 45.56 34.55
CA GLU A 114 -13.98 46.06 34.17
C GLU A 114 -13.02 46.15 35.39
N PRO A 115 -11.73 45.76 35.25
CA PRO A 115 -10.69 46.16 36.19
C PRO A 115 -10.03 47.49 35.80
N GLU A 116 -9.90 48.38 36.79
CA GLU A 116 -9.15 49.66 36.73
C GLU A 116 -7.61 49.45 36.63
N PRO A 117 -6.84 50.47 36.16
CA PRO A 117 -5.45 50.31 35.73
C PRO A 117 -4.42 50.90 36.71
N GLU A 118 -3.23 50.27 36.84
CA GLU A 118 -1.94 50.88 37.27
C GLU A 118 -0.75 50.00 36.77
N PRO A 119 0.53 50.46 36.79
CA PRO A 119 1.19 51.34 35.82
C PRO A 119 2.37 50.67 35.06
N GLU A 120 2.92 51.42 34.11
CA GLU A 120 4.00 51.08 33.16
C GLU A 120 5.35 50.70 33.82
N GLU A 121 5.99 49.63 33.31
CA GLU A 121 7.44 49.40 33.41
C GLU A 121 8.02 48.99 32.03
N ASP A 122 9.24 49.49 31.79
CA ASP A 122 10.07 49.55 30.56
C ASP A 122 10.25 48.23 29.78
N PRO A 123 10.40 48.27 28.43
CA PRO A 123 10.80 47.12 27.63
C PRO A 123 12.32 46.91 27.64
N GLU A 124 12.79 45.76 28.15
CA GLU A 124 14.15 45.28 27.88
C GLU A 124 14.22 44.57 26.52
N ASP A 125 15.27 44.94 25.78
CA ASP A 125 15.62 44.53 24.43
C ASP A 125 15.88 43.01 24.27
N ASP A 126 15.23 42.39 23.26
CA ASP A 126 15.58 41.06 22.74
C ASP A 126 16.63 41.18 21.60
N PRO A 127 17.84 40.62 21.75
CA PRO A 127 18.99 40.91 20.91
C PRO A 127 19.12 40.01 19.67
N TRP A 128 18.05 39.76 18.91
CA TRP A 128 18.10 38.86 17.75
C TRP A 128 17.52 39.38 16.42
N TYR A 129 17.42 40.71 16.24
CA TYR A 129 17.17 41.30 14.92
C TYR A 129 17.94 42.61 14.72
N SER A 130 19.12 42.54 14.11
CA SER A 130 19.67 43.70 13.39
C SER A 130 20.66 43.25 12.32
N GLY A 131 20.23 43.33 11.07
CA GLY A 131 21.02 42.98 9.90
C GLY A 131 20.56 43.79 8.70
N VAL A 132 20.65 45.12 8.79
CA VAL A 132 20.57 46.02 7.63
C VAL A 132 21.57 47.14 7.86
N ILE A 133 22.62 47.20 7.04
CA ILE A 133 23.47 48.40 6.93
C ILE A 133 23.47 48.82 5.47
N THR A 134 22.90 49.99 5.21
CA THR A 134 23.16 50.79 4.02
C THR A 134 24.32 51.75 4.29
N SER A 135 25.17 51.87 3.29
CA SER A 135 26.30 52.77 3.10
C SER A 135 25.98 54.26 3.34
N GLU A 136 26.95 55.03 3.85
CA GLU A 136 27.59 56.20 3.21
C GLU A 136 28.32 57.12 4.23
N ASP A 137 29.59 57.42 3.89
CA ASP A 137 30.46 58.56 4.20
C ASP A 137 30.59 59.17 5.61
N SER A 138 31.83 59.16 6.11
CA SER A 138 32.51 60.39 6.57
C SER A 138 34.04 60.23 6.62
N GLU A 139 34.66 60.98 5.73
CA GLU A 139 36.07 61.33 5.57
C GLU A 139 36.68 62.02 6.80
N LEU A 140 37.86 61.59 7.26
CA LEU A 140 38.86 62.50 7.84
C LEU A 140 40.29 61.96 7.60
N VAL A 141 41.08 62.82 6.96
CA VAL A 141 42.51 62.74 6.66
C VAL A 141 43.34 62.97 7.92
N LEU A 142 44.48 62.27 8.05
CA LEU A 142 45.84 62.84 8.25
C LEU A 142 46.87 61.70 8.43
N ASP A 143 47.82 61.65 7.50
CA ASP A 143 49.09 60.93 7.61
C ASP A 143 49.94 61.49 8.76
N ASP A 144 50.58 60.60 9.54
CA ASP A 144 52.05 60.55 9.66
C ASP A 144 52.50 59.36 10.54
N ASP A 145 53.43 58.61 9.96
CA ASP A 145 54.47 57.75 10.55
C ASP A 145 54.12 56.51 11.39
N ASP A 146 54.35 55.39 10.70
CA ASP A 146 55.08 54.18 11.10
C ASP A 146 54.47 53.18 12.11
N GLU A 147 54.66 51.93 11.70
CA GLU A 147 54.58 50.66 12.42
C GLU A 147 53.25 49.89 12.35
N GLU A 148 53.42 48.67 11.87
CA GLU A 148 52.47 47.59 11.62
C GLU A 148 51.68 47.23 12.88
N GLU A 149 50.36 47.03 12.73
CA GLU A 149 49.42 46.30 13.60
C GLU A 149 47.99 46.65 13.05
N ASP A 150 46.94 45.82 12.95
CA ASP A 150 46.54 44.59 13.59
C ASP A 150 45.39 43.97 12.79
N GLU A 151 45.44 42.65 12.54
CA GLU A 151 44.22 41.86 12.36
C GLU A 151 43.77 41.37 13.74
N PRO A 152 42.46 41.37 14.09
CA PRO A 152 42.00 40.79 15.35
C PRO A 152 42.18 39.26 15.33
N SER A 153 43.29 38.78 15.88
CA SER A 153 43.56 37.36 16.07
C SER A 153 42.89 36.88 17.38
N VAL A 154 41.98 35.92 17.26
CA VAL A 154 41.45 35.20 18.42
C VAL A 154 42.51 34.18 18.85
N VAL A 155 43.26 34.53 19.89
CA VAL A 155 44.23 33.61 20.52
C VAL A 155 43.46 32.61 21.40
N ILE A 156 43.23 31.41 20.86
CA ILE A 156 42.84 30.26 21.67
C ILE A 156 44.10 29.77 22.40
N ASN A 157 44.24 30.12 23.67
CA ASN A 157 45.29 29.58 24.53
C ASN A 157 45.05 28.08 24.76
N LEU A 158 45.70 27.24 23.94
CA LEU A 158 45.79 25.81 24.21
C LEU A 158 46.73 25.58 25.40
N PRO A 159 46.35 24.77 26.40
CA PRO A 159 47.25 24.42 27.49
C PRO A 159 48.49 23.68 26.97
N SER A 160 49.64 23.92 27.61
CA SER A 160 50.93 23.42 27.16
C SER A 160 50.98 21.89 27.13
N ILE A 161 51.35 21.35 25.96
CA ILE A 161 51.62 19.93 25.65
C ILE A 161 52.86 19.35 26.35
N ALA A 162 53.52 20.10 27.24
CA ALA A 162 54.77 19.68 27.89
C ALA A 162 54.62 18.45 28.80
N GLY A 163 53.42 18.21 29.38
CA GLY A 163 53.14 17.03 30.20
C GLY A 163 52.90 15.73 29.41
N LEU A 164 52.70 15.79 28.09
CA LEU A 164 52.38 14.63 27.26
C LEU A 164 53.62 13.78 26.91
N LYS A 165 54.82 14.38 27.00
CA LYS A 165 56.10 13.74 26.63
C LYS A 165 56.63 12.80 27.71
N GLU A 166 56.27 13.02 28.97
CA GLU A 166 56.86 12.30 30.12
C GLU A 166 56.18 10.94 30.37
N ASN A 167 54.98 10.72 29.81
CA ASN A 167 54.22 9.48 29.95
C ASN A 167 53.47 9.07 28.67
N TRP A 168 54.05 9.34 27.48
CA TRP A 168 53.46 9.04 26.17
C TRP A 168 52.96 7.59 26.05
N GLN A 169 53.64 6.61 26.66
CA GLN A 169 53.20 5.22 26.66
C GLN A 169 51.87 5.01 27.39
N ILE A 170 51.66 5.71 28.51
CA ILE A 170 50.43 5.65 29.30
C ILE A 170 49.33 6.47 28.61
N ALA A 171 49.66 7.64 28.05
CA ALA A 171 48.72 8.44 27.27
C ALA A 171 48.23 7.71 26.00
N ALA A 172 49.14 7.01 25.30
CA ALA A 172 48.79 6.19 24.14
C ALA A 172 47.95 4.97 24.53
N ALA A 173 48.27 4.29 25.64
CA ALA A 173 47.48 3.16 26.14
C ALA A 173 46.07 3.59 26.56
N VAL A 174 45.94 4.70 27.30
CA VAL A 174 44.64 5.25 27.68
C VAL A 174 43.86 5.74 26.46
N GLY A 175 44.52 6.43 25.52
CA GLY A 175 43.89 6.86 24.27
C GLY A 175 43.38 5.68 23.43
N MET A 176 44.14 4.59 23.36
CA MET A 176 43.73 3.38 22.61
C MET A 176 42.58 2.66 23.31
N VAL A 177 42.58 2.58 24.64
CA VAL A 177 41.45 2.03 25.41
C VAL A 177 40.20 2.90 25.24
N VAL A 178 40.31 4.23 25.29
CA VAL A 178 39.18 5.14 25.04
C VAL A 178 38.68 5.04 23.61
N LEU A 179 39.56 4.86 22.62
CA LEU A 179 39.16 4.61 21.24
C LEU A 179 38.48 3.26 21.05
N LEU A 180 38.96 2.20 21.70
CA LEU A 180 38.34 0.88 21.65
C LEU A 180 36.99 0.86 22.37
N VAL A 181 36.91 1.44 23.57
CA VAL A 181 35.65 1.55 24.31
C VAL A 181 34.68 2.47 23.58
N GLY A 182 35.17 3.57 23.00
CA GLY A 182 34.39 4.47 22.15
C GLY A 182 33.88 3.77 20.88
N ALA A 183 34.73 3.00 20.18
CA ALA A 183 34.34 2.25 19.00
C ALA A 183 33.35 1.12 19.32
N VAL A 184 33.55 0.40 20.42
CA VAL A 184 32.61 -0.62 20.91
C VAL A 184 31.29 0.01 21.34
N ALA A 185 31.31 1.15 22.04
CA ALA A 185 30.10 1.87 22.41
C ALA A 185 29.34 2.38 21.19
N VAL A 186 30.04 2.94 20.18
CA VAL A 186 29.41 3.37 18.92
C VAL A 186 28.80 2.18 18.18
N PHE A 187 29.48 1.04 18.11
CA PHE A 187 28.94 -0.16 17.45
C PHE A 187 27.74 -0.78 18.20
N LEU A 188 27.68 -0.64 19.53
CA LEU A 188 26.56 -1.15 20.34
C LEU A 188 25.37 -0.18 20.44
N ILE A 189 25.54 1.10 20.08
CA ILE A 189 24.51 2.15 20.24
C ILE A 189 23.96 2.61 18.89
N GLN A 190 24.40 2.06 17.76
CA GLN A 190 23.71 2.34 16.49
C GLN A 190 22.29 1.77 16.56
N PRO A 191 21.24 2.62 16.59
CA PRO A 191 19.88 2.09 16.52
C PRO A 191 19.73 1.39 15.18
N ASP A 192 19.05 0.25 15.17
CA ASP A 192 18.67 -0.38 13.92
C ASP A 192 17.90 0.65 13.08
N PRO A 193 18.17 0.73 11.77
CA PRO A 193 17.45 1.65 10.90
C PRO A 193 15.96 1.36 10.99
N ALA A 194 15.20 2.37 11.42
CA ALA A 194 13.75 2.32 11.51
C ALA A 194 13.16 3.08 10.33
N PHE A 195 12.26 2.43 9.59
CA PHE A 195 11.51 3.05 8.51
C PHE A 195 10.09 3.37 8.99
N SER A 196 9.56 4.53 8.60
CA SER A 196 8.14 4.87 8.81
C SER A 196 7.59 5.41 7.51
N ALA A 197 6.41 4.92 7.13
CA ALA A 197 5.73 5.38 5.92
C ALA A 197 5.20 6.80 6.13
N ARG A 198 5.36 7.67 5.13
CA ARG A 198 4.81 9.02 5.19
C ARG A 198 3.34 9.00 4.74
N PRO A 199 2.42 9.65 5.47
CA PRO A 199 1.06 9.84 4.98
C PRO A 199 1.07 10.64 3.67
N LEU A 200 0.18 10.28 2.76
CA LEU A 200 -0.01 11.00 1.52
C LEU A 200 -0.73 12.35 1.75
N ARG A 201 -0.44 13.33 0.90
CA ARG A 201 -0.96 14.70 0.94
C ARG A 201 -1.58 15.09 -0.40
N TYR A 202 -2.47 16.06 -0.37
CA TYR A 202 -3.02 16.65 -1.60
C TYR A 202 -1.91 17.21 -2.49
N GLY A 203 -1.93 16.83 -3.76
CA GLY A 203 -0.92 17.21 -4.75
C GLY A 203 0.30 16.29 -4.79
N ASP A 204 0.36 15.24 -3.96
CA ASP A 204 1.38 14.21 -4.10
C ASP A 204 1.24 13.48 -5.45
N HIS A 205 2.38 13.10 -6.00
CA HIS A 205 2.49 12.40 -7.27
C HIS A 205 3.65 11.39 -7.24
N MET A 206 3.46 10.25 -7.90
CA MET A 206 4.46 9.20 -8.00
C MET A 206 4.40 8.57 -9.39
N ASP A 207 5.56 8.52 -10.05
CA ASP A 207 5.76 7.74 -11.27
C ASP A 207 6.34 6.36 -10.91
N PHE A 208 5.95 5.34 -11.66
CA PHE A 208 6.47 3.98 -11.51
C PHE A 208 6.62 3.27 -12.86
N THR A 209 7.46 2.24 -12.88
CA THR A 209 7.73 1.42 -14.06
C THR A 209 7.27 -0.01 -13.81
N VAL A 210 6.59 -0.60 -14.78
CA VAL A 210 6.19 -2.01 -14.77
C VAL A 210 7.19 -2.78 -15.61
N SER A 211 7.97 -3.67 -14.98
CA SER A 211 8.99 -4.46 -15.69
C SER A 211 8.42 -5.70 -16.37
N GLY A 212 7.34 -6.24 -15.83
CA GLY A 212 6.60 -7.33 -16.45
C GLY A 212 5.59 -7.96 -15.50
N THR A 213 4.52 -8.51 -16.06
CA THR A 213 3.53 -9.33 -15.35
C THR A 213 2.91 -10.32 -16.32
N SER A 214 2.36 -11.42 -15.81
CA SER A 214 1.58 -12.36 -16.61
C SER A 214 0.31 -12.68 -15.85
N VAL A 215 -0.83 -12.44 -16.47
CA VAL A 215 -2.14 -12.82 -15.92
C VAL A 215 -2.75 -13.87 -16.84
N ALA A 216 -3.18 -14.99 -16.26
CA ALA A 216 -3.85 -16.06 -17.00
C ALA A 216 -5.21 -16.33 -16.34
N VAL A 217 -6.24 -16.38 -17.17
CA VAL A 217 -7.61 -16.68 -16.78
C VAL A 217 -8.02 -17.97 -17.49
N THR A 218 -8.38 -18.97 -16.69
CA THR A 218 -8.81 -20.28 -17.17
C THR A 218 -10.24 -20.56 -16.70
N GLY A 219 -11.06 -21.11 -17.58
CA GLY A 219 -12.47 -21.43 -17.34
C GLY A 219 -13.41 -20.59 -18.19
N ASP A 220 -14.39 -21.25 -18.82
CA ASP A 220 -15.32 -20.61 -19.76
C ASP A 220 -16.20 -19.53 -19.12
N GLU A 221 -16.53 -19.64 -17.84
CA GLU A 221 -17.33 -18.65 -17.13
C GLU A 221 -16.56 -17.33 -16.96
N MET A 222 -15.34 -17.38 -16.41
CA MET A 222 -14.52 -16.20 -16.16
C MET A 222 -14.08 -15.52 -17.47
N VAL A 223 -13.68 -16.33 -18.45
CA VAL A 223 -13.37 -15.85 -19.80
C VAL A 223 -14.62 -15.24 -20.45
N GLY A 224 -15.81 -15.76 -20.14
CA GLY A 224 -17.10 -15.21 -20.57
C GLY A 224 -17.33 -13.75 -20.15
N TYR A 225 -17.05 -13.40 -18.88
CA TYR A 225 -17.19 -12.02 -18.39
C TYR A 225 -16.23 -11.04 -19.10
N ILE A 226 -14.99 -11.49 -19.36
CA ILE A 226 -14.01 -10.67 -20.10
C ILE A 226 -14.45 -10.49 -21.55
N ARG A 227 -14.92 -11.55 -22.20
CA ARG A 227 -15.41 -11.49 -23.58
C ARG A 227 -16.61 -10.54 -23.73
N GLU A 228 -17.57 -10.59 -22.82
CA GLU A 228 -18.77 -9.72 -22.87
C GLU A 228 -18.41 -8.23 -22.74
N SER A 229 -17.39 -7.91 -21.94
CA SER A 229 -16.95 -6.52 -21.70
C SER A 229 -15.99 -5.96 -22.76
N THR A 230 -15.37 -6.82 -23.58
CA THR A 230 -14.31 -6.45 -24.55
C THR A 230 -14.68 -6.75 -26.00
N SER A 231 -15.95 -7.09 -26.26
CA SER A 231 -16.49 -7.26 -27.60
C SER A 231 -16.28 -5.98 -28.43
N PRO A 232 -15.80 -6.08 -29.69
CA PRO A 232 -15.65 -7.30 -30.50
C PRO A 232 -14.27 -7.97 -30.45
N THR A 233 -13.30 -7.44 -29.70
CA THR A 233 -11.88 -7.76 -29.86
C THR A 233 -11.51 -9.17 -29.39
N LEU A 234 -12.21 -9.65 -28.36
CA LEU A 234 -12.02 -10.98 -27.77
C LEU A 234 -13.25 -11.89 -27.99
N ASP A 235 -14.12 -11.61 -28.96
CA ASP A 235 -15.35 -12.39 -29.20
C ASP A 235 -15.10 -13.88 -29.46
N ASP A 236 -13.94 -14.21 -30.01
CA ASP A 236 -13.54 -15.55 -30.39
C ASP A 236 -12.82 -16.32 -29.27
N VAL A 237 -12.50 -15.68 -28.15
CA VAL A 237 -11.77 -16.32 -27.05
C VAL A 237 -12.64 -17.28 -26.25
N CYS A 238 -12.06 -18.42 -25.85
CA CYS A 238 -12.72 -19.42 -25.03
C CYS A 238 -11.72 -20.16 -24.14
N SER A 239 -12.20 -20.66 -23.00
CA SER A 239 -11.52 -21.45 -21.94
C SER A 239 -10.24 -20.90 -21.33
N GLU A 240 -9.40 -20.19 -22.06
CA GLU A 240 -8.10 -19.71 -21.62
C GLU A 240 -7.77 -18.38 -22.32
N LEU A 241 -7.44 -17.38 -21.52
CA LEU A 241 -6.93 -16.09 -21.95
C LEU A 241 -5.71 -15.74 -21.09
N ARG A 242 -4.59 -15.44 -21.74
CA ARG A 242 -3.37 -14.98 -21.09
C ARG A 242 -3.01 -13.61 -21.61
N ALA A 243 -2.67 -12.72 -20.68
CA ALA A 243 -2.13 -11.40 -20.96
C ALA A 243 -0.74 -11.31 -20.34
N THR A 244 0.27 -11.10 -21.17
CA THR A 244 1.66 -10.92 -20.75
C THR A 244 2.04 -9.47 -20.96
N VAL A 245 2.37 -8.77 -19.89
CA VAL A 245 2.90 -7.40 -19.94
C VAL A 245 4.42 -7.50 -20.01
N SER A 246 4.99 -7.01 -21.10
CA SER A 246 6.44 -7.03 -21.34
C SER A 246 7.16 -5.79 -20.80
N GLY A 247 6.40 -4.72 -20.52
CA GLY A 247 6.90 -3.49 -19.93
C GLY A 247 5.85 -2.40 -19.93
N GLY A 248 6.07 -1.35 -19.15
CA GLY A 248 5.18 -0.19 -19.14
C GLY A 248 5.55 0.84 -18.09
N THR A 249 4.76 1.90 -18.06
CA THR A 249 4.87 2.97 -17.07
C THR A 249 3.51 3.22 -16.44
N GLY A 250 3.52 3.83 -15.26
CA GLY A 250 2.30 4.32 -14.65
C GLY A 250 2.58 5.48 -13.73
N SER A 251 1.50 6.12 -13.32
CA SER A 251 1.57 7.23 -12.37
C SER A 251 0.39 7.22 -11.43
N VAL A 252 0.60 7.68 -10.20
CA VAL A 252 -0.44 7.94 -9.21
C VAL A 252 -0.39 9.42 -8.85
N THR A 253 -1.53 10.08 -8.84
CA THR A 253 -1.65 11.49 -8.45
C THR A 253 -2.81 11.67 -7.49
N ILE A 254 -2.57 12.39 -6.41
CA ILE A 254 -3.62 12.88 -5.52
C ILE A 254 -3.95 14.31 -5.92
N ARG A 255 -5.17 14.53 -6.38
CA ARG A 255 -5.61 15.86 -6.79
C ARG A 255 -5.70 16.78 -5.57
N LYS A 256 -5.27 18.02 -5.75
CA LYS A 256 -5.53 19.12 -4.83
C LYS A 256 -6.68 19.96 -5.37
N GLY A 257 -7.89 19.74 -4.85
CA GLY A 257 -9.07 20.53 -5.18
C GLY A 257 -8.94 22.00 -4.76
N ASP A 258 -9.76 22.86 -5.37
CA ASP A 258 -9.75 24.30 -5.13
C ASP A 258 -10.84 24.77 -4.15
N ALA A 259 -10.77 26.04 -3.73
CA ALA A 259 -11.70 26.61 -2.76
C ALA A 259 -13.17 26.74 -3.24
N ASN A 260 -13.47 26.49 -4.51
CA ASN A 260 -14.84 26.40 -5.02
C ASN A 260 -15.40 24.97 -4.91
N GLU A 261 -14.55 24.00 -4.59
CA GLU A 261 -14.91 22.59 -4.40
C GLU A 261 -15.12 22.23 -2.92
N ILE A 262 -15.10 23.23 -2.03
CA ILE A 262 -15.51 23.08 -0.62
C ILE A 262 -16.93 23.63 -0.43
N PHE A 263 -17.70 23.03 0.48
CA PHE A 263 -19.10 23.39 0.70
C PHE A 263 -19.29 24.82 1.23
N HIS A 264 -18.41 25.25 2.13
CA HIS A 264 -18.51 26.57 2.76
C HIS A 264 -17.16 27.30 2.73
N PRO A 265 -17.11 28.61 2.42
CA PRO A 265 -15.87 29.39 2.38
C PRO A 265 -15.08 29.47 3.70
N MET A 266 -15.68 29.01 4.81
CA MET A 266 -15.03 28.97 6.12
C MET A 266 -14.27 27.66 6.35
N ASP A 267 -14.54 26.63 5.54
CA ASP A 267 -13.92 25.31 5.64
C ASP A 267 -12.56 25.27 4.92
N SER A 268 -11.77 26.32 5.09
CA SER A 268 -10.43 26.45 4.48
C SER A 268 -9.48 25.33 4.91
N GLU A 269 -9.74 24.67 6.04
CA GLU A 269 -9.01 23.47 6.47
C GLU A 269 -9.27 22.25 5.58
N LEU A 270 -10.36 22.24 4.83
CA LEU A 270 -10.72 21.19 3.87
C LEU A 270 -10.22 21.50 2.46
N GLU A 271 -9.41 22.55 2.28
CA GLU A 271 -8.78 22.88 1.00
C GLU A 271 -7.93 21.71 0.50
N GLY A 272 -8.12 21.36 -0.77
CA GLY A 272 -7.53 20.17 -1.38
C GLY A 272 -8.51 19.02 -1.58
N THR A 273 -9.63 19.01 -0.86
CA THR A 273 -10.72 18.05 -1.10
C THR A 273 -11.49 18.37 -2.38
N VAL A 274 -12.14 17.35 -2.94
CA VAL A 274 -12.96 17.44 -4.15
C VAL A 274 -14.37 16.95 -3.85
N MET A 275 -15.37 17.67 -4.36
CA MET A 275 -16.77 17.24 -4.32
C MET A 275 -17.02 16.05 -5.24
N ALA A 276 -17.51 14.95 -4.68
CA ALA A 276 -17.97 13.78 -5.43
C ALA A 276 -19.38 13.35 -4.97
N LEU A 277 -20.08 12.62 -5.84
CA LEU A 277 -21.39 12.04 -5.54
C LEU A 277 -21.21 10.56 -5.19
N ASP A 278 -21.81 10.14 -4.09
CA ASP A 278 -21.92 8.72 -3.74
C ASP A 278 -22.98 8.00 -4.61
N ALA A 279 -23.14 6.69 -4.40
CA ALA A 279 -24.10 5.85 -5.14
C ALA A 279 -25.56 6.36 -5.06
N TYR A 280 -25.90 7.14 -4.04
CA TYR A 280 -27.24 7.67 -3.81
C TYR A 280 -27.39 9.11 -4.31
N GLY A 281 -26.37 9.64 -5.02
CA GLY A 281 -26.35 11.01 -5.51
C GLY A 281 -26.16 12.05 -4.41
N ARG A 282 -25.69 11.64 -3.22
CA ARG A 282 -25.39 12.58 -2.13
C ARG A 282 -23.99 13.12 -2.30
N GLN A 283 -23.85 14.40 -2.00
CA GLN A 283 -22.60 15.14 -2.06
C GLN A 283 -21.69 14.76 -0.89
N ARG A 284 -20.42 14.45 -1.21
CA ARG A 284 -19.35 14.10 -0.26
C ARG A 284 -18.10 14.90 -0.58
N LEU A 285 -17.36 15.32 0.44
CA LEU A 285 -15.98 15.78 0.28
C LEU A 285 -15.07 14.57 0.27
N THR A 286 -14.22 14.50 -0.75
CA THR A 286 -13.41 13.33 -1.01
C THR A 286 -11.98 13.68 -1.37
N VAL A 287 -11.09 12.72 -1.18
CA VAL A 287 -9.75 12.71 -1.78
C VAL A 287 -9.89 12.04 -3.15
N GLU A 288 -9.55 12.78 -4.21
CA GLU A 288 -9.51 12.22 -5.57
C GLU A 288 -8.10 11.72 -5.88
N GLN A 289 -8.00 10.44 -6.22
CA GLN A 289 -6.79 9.79 -6.68
C GLN A 289 -6.96 9.36 -8.14
N THR A 290 -5.95 9.64 -8.96
CA THR A 290 -5.88 9.19 -10.35
C THR A 290 -4.70 8.25 -10.52
N LEU A 291 -4.97 7.03 -10.96
CA LEU A 291 -4.00 5.98 -11.29
C LEU A 291 -4.02 5.77 -12.81
N THR A 292 -2.86 5.85 -13.44
CA THR A 292 -2.72 5.65 -14.88
C THR A 292 -1.70 4.56 -15.17
N HIS A 293 -1.98 3.75 -16.19
CA HIS A 293 -1.01 2.80 -16.75
C HIS A 293 -0.91 2.98 -18.26
N ASP A 294 0.29 2.82 -18.79
CA ASP A 294 0.61 2.70 -20.21
C ASP A 294 1.49 1.45 -20.36
N LEU A 295 0.90 0.37 -20.87
CA LEU A 295 1.46 -0.97 -20.83
C LEU A 295 1.56 -1.57 -22.23
N SER A 296 2.68 -2.22 -22.51
CA SER A 296 2.84 -3.12 -23.66
C SER A 296 2.37 -4.51 -23.28
N VAL A 297 1.36 -5.02 -23.99
CA VAL A 297 0.66 -6.26 -23.65
C VAL A 297 0.62 -7.20 -24.84
N ASP A 298 1.01 -8.45 -24.63
CA ASP A 298 0.83 -9.55 -25.55
C ASP A 298 -0.34 -10.42 -25.06
N LEU A 299 -1.24 -10.78 -25.96
CA LEU A 299 -2.44 -11.55 -25.67
C LEU A 299 -2.36 -12.92 -26.33
N GLU A 300 -2.67 -13.96 -25.57
CA GLU A 300 -2.74 -15.34 -26.05
C GLU A 300 -4.07 -15.96 -25.63
N GLY A 301 -4.68 -16.76 -26.49
CA GLY A 301 -5.93 -17.43 -26.14
C GLY A 301 -6.31 -18.55 -27.09
N LYS A 302 -7.32 -19.34 -26.71
CA LYS A 302 -7.91 -20.35 -27.60
C LYS A 302 -9.08 -19.78 -28.38
N VAL A 303 -9.29 -20.28 -29.59
CA VAL A 303 -10.39 -19.84 -30.46
C VAL A 303 -11.59 -20.76 -30.27
N ARG A 304 -12.79 -20.19 -30.26
CA ARG A 304 -14.04 -20.97 -30.25
C ARG A 304 -14.28 -21.65 -31.61
N SER A 305 -14.53 -22.96 -31.59
CA SER A 305 -14.91 -23.78 -32.75
C SER A 305 -16.20 -24.56 -32.45
N GLY A 306 -17.34 -23.86 -32.52
CA GLY A 306 -18.65 -24.45 -32.21
C GLY A 306 -18.95 -24.39 -30.71
N GLU A 307 -19.15 -25.55 -30.09
CA GLU A 307 -19.28 -25.68 -28.62
C GLU A 307 -17.92 -25.83 -27.93
N ASP A 308 -16.89 -26.28 -28.67
CA ASP A 308 -15.55 -26.58 -28.13
C ASP A 308 -14.52 -25.49 -28.49
N CYS A 309 -13.42 -25.47 -27.74
CA CYS A 309 -12.22 -24.67 -28.05
C CYS A 309 -11.25 -25.40 -28.97
N THR A 310 -10.58 -24.66 -29.85
CA THR A 310 -9.52 -25.20 -30.70
C THR A 310 -8.29 -25.59 -29.86
N SER A 311 -7.61 -26.66 -30.27
CA SER A 311 -6.30 -27.03 -29.69
C SER A 311 -5.17 -26.09 -30.13
N THR A 312 -5.39 -25.32 -31.19
CA THR A 312 -4.47 -24.28 -31.67
C THR A 312 -4.99 -22.93 -31.22
N GLY A 313 -4.21 -22.22 -30.41
CA GLY A 313 -4.52 -20.86 -29.97
C GLY A 313 -4.10 -19.79 -30.97
N TRP A 314 -4.35 -18.54 -30.60
CA TRP A 314 -3.86 -17.33 -31.26
C TRP A 314 -2.91 -16.59 -30.32
N ILE A 315 -2.04 -15.78 -30.92
CA ILE A 315 -1.14 -14.86 -30.22
C ILE A 315 -1.28 -13.52 -30.95
N ARG A 316 -1.57 -12.45 -30.21
CA ARG A 316 -1.55 -11.06 -30.69
C ARG A 316 -0.50 -10.32 -29.89
N GLU A 317 0.58 -9.94 -30.57
CA GLU A 317 1.69 -9.19 -30.00
C GLU A 317 1.51 -7.69 -30.29
N ASP A 318 2.35 -6.86 -29.69
CA ASP A 318 2.44 -5.42 -29.97
C ASP A 318 1.16 -4.62 -29.63
N ASN A 319 0.36 -5.09 -28.67
CA ASN A 319 -0.80 -4.32 -28.19
C ASN A 319 -0.35 -3.28 -27.15
N THR A 320 -1.07 -2.16 -27.10
CA THR A 320 -0.91 -1.14 -26.07
C THR A 320 -2.17 -1.04 -25.22
N LEU A 321 -2.03 -1.17 -23.91
CA LEU A 321 -3.12 -1.00 -22.95
C LEU A 321 -2.90 0.28 -22.14
N VAL A 322 -3.81 1.24 -22.32
CA VAL A 322 -3.87 2.45 -21.48
C VAL A 322 -5.01 2.30 -20.48
N SER A 323 -4.68 2.34 -19.20
CA SER A 323 -5.65 2.35 -18.10
C SER A 323 -5.69 3.72 -17.43
N ASN A 324 -6.88 4.20 -17.11
CA ASN A 324 -7.10 5.37 -16.28
C ASN A 324 -8.17 5.03 -15.24
N ALA A 325 -7.80 5.02 -13.96
CA ALA A 325 -8.70 4.80 -12.84
C ALA A 325 -8.73 6.05 -11.95
N GLN A 326 -9.94 6.57 -11.71
CA GLN A 326 -10.17 7.66 -10.77
C GLN A 326 -10.97 7.13 -9.59
N SER A 327 -10.42 7.27 -8.37
CA SER A 327 -11.10 6.88 -7.14
C SER A 327 -11.36 8.10 -6.25
N TRP A 328 -12.50 8.07 -5.55
CA TRP A 328 -12.90 9.11 -4.61
C TRP A 328 -13.11 8.49 -3.24
N ARG A 329 -12.29 8.91 -2.28
CA ARG A 329 -12.32 8.44 -0.89
C ARG A 329 -12.93 9.49 0.02
N ASP A 330 -14.00 9.17 0.74
CA ASP A 330 -14.65 10.11 1.65
C ASP A 330 -13.73 10.43 2.84
N ILE A 331 -13.53 11.72 3.12
CA ILE A 331 -12.68 12.18 4.22
C ILE A 331 -13.23 11.78 5.60
N THR A 332 -14.55 11.59 5.70
CA THR A 332 -15.23 11.29 6.97
C THR A 332 -15.15 9.81 7.28
N THR A 333 -15.59 8.97 6.34
CA THR A 333 -15.63 7.51 6.53
C THR A 333 -14.30 6.84 6.22
N ARG A 334 -13.38 7.53 5.52
CA ARG A 334 -12.11 6.99 5.03
C ARG A 334 -12.28 5.77 4.13
N SER A 335 -13.44 5.63 3.49
CA SER A 335 -13.73 4.54 2.55
C SER A 335 -13.89 5.07 1.12
N THR A 336 -13.58 4.23 0.14
CA THR A 336 -13.76 4.58 -1.26
C THR A 336 -15.24 4.55 -1.61
N ILE A 337 -15.80 5.70 -1.99
CA ILE A 337 -17.23 5.82 -2.30
C ILE A 337 -17.52 5.55 -3.77
N ARG A 338 -16.53 5.79 -4.65
CA ARG A 338 -16.65 5.60 -6.10
C ARG A 338 -15.28 5.35 -6.72
N THR A 339 -15.23 4.46 -7.69
CA THR A 339 -14.10 4.25 -8.61
C THR A 339 -14.63 4.21 -10.03
N ASP A 340 -13.97 4.93 -10.93
CA ASP A 340 -14.28 4.98 -12.35
C ASP A 340 -13.02 4.58 -13.13
N THR A 341 -13.08 3.42 -13.77
CA THR A 341 -11.95 2.81 -14.47
C THR A 341 -12.27 2.76 -15.95
N GLN A 342 -11.39 3.33 -16.77
CA GLN A 342 -11.43 3.26 -18.21
C GLN A 342 -10.19 2.52 -18.73
N LEU A 343 -10.42 1.52 -19.57
CA LEU A 343 -9.38 0.76 -20.26
C LEU A 343 -9.50 1.01 -21.76
N ASN A 344 -8.35 1.25 -22.40
CA ASN A 344 -8.24 1.42 -23.85
C ASN A 344 -7.16 0.47 -24.35
N LEU A 345 -7.55 -0.55 -25.10
CA LEU A 345 -6.65 -1.49 -25.76
C LEU A 345 -6.55 -1.14 -27.24
N LEU A 346 -5.34 -0.87 -27.70
CA LEU A 346 -5.01 -0.70 -29.11
C LEU A 346 -4.28 -1.97 -29.58
N ASP A 347 -4.91 -2.69 -30.51
CA ASP A 347 -4.31 -3.87 -31.17
C ASP A 347 -3.27 -3.44 -32.22
N SER A 348 -2.40 -4.36 -32.61
CA SER A 348 -1.46 -4.30 -33.74
C SER A 348 -2.10 -3.86 -35.08
N ASP A 349 -3.38 -4.13 -35.28
CA ASP A 349 -4.16 -3.70 -36.45
C ASP A 349 -4.75 -2.26 -36.31
N ASP A 350 -4.29 -1.48 -35.33
CA ASP A 350 -4.80 -0.14 -34.97
C ASP A 350 -6.30 -0.13 -34.57
N SER A 351 -6.84 -1.29 -34.16
CA SER A 351 -8.21 -1.40 -33.69
C SER A 351 -8.31 -1.03 -32.20
N LEU A 352 -9.12 -0.02 -31.89
CA LEU A 352 -9.33 0.45 -30.51
C LEU A 352 -10.52 -0.25 -29.85
N THR A 353 -10.26 -0.82 -28.68
CA THR A 353 -11.28 -1.41 -27.80
C THR A 353 -11.32 -0.61 -26.51
N THR A 354 -12.50 -0.11 -26.14
CA THR A 354 -12.68 0.64 -24.89
C THR A 354 -13.62 -0.10 -23.96
N ALA A 355 -13.19 -0.30 -22.71
CA ALA A 355 -14.02 -0.78 -21.62
C ALA A 355 -14.07 0.28 -20.51
N ARG A 356 -15.21 0.40 -19.83
CA ARG A 356 -15.36 1.29 -18.68
C ARG A 356 -16.20 0.62 -17.60
N ALA A 357 -15.73 0.71 -16.37
CA ALA A 357 -16.41 0.22 -15.18
C ALA A 357 -16.54 1.35 -14.16
N VAL A 358 -17.72 1.47 -13.54
CA VAL A 358 -17.94 2.39 -12.43
C VAL A 358 -18.45 1.58 -11.24
N VAL A 359 -17.71 1.64 -10.14
CA VAL A 359 -17.96 0.86 -8.93
C VAL A 359 -18.21 1.84 -7.79
N PHE A 360 -19.16 1.52 -6.90
CA PHE A 360 -19.47 2.32 -5.73
C PHE A 360 -19.29 1.51 -4.45
N GLY A 361 -18.73 2.14 -3.42
CA GLY A 361 -18.64 1.57 -2.07
C GLY A 361 -17.77 0.31 -1.95
N ALA A 362 -16.93 0.03 -2.94
CA ALA A 362 -15.94 -1.01 -2.86
C ALA A 362 -14.58 -0.35 -2.57
N ASP A 363 -13.87 -0.82 -1.55
CA ASP A 363 -12.48 -0.44 -1.36
C ASP A 363 -11.66 -0.88 -2.58
N GLU A 364 -10.45 -0.34 -2.77
CA GLU A 364 -9.63 -0.49 -3.99
C GLU A 364 -9.35 -1.95 -4.42
N LEU A 365 -9.70 -2.93 -3.57
CA LEU A 365 -9.73 -4.36 -3.85
C LEU A 365 -11.16 -4.88 -4.13
N GLY A 366 -11.93 -4.13 -4.91
CA GLY A 366 -13.39 -4.24 -4.95
C GLY A 366 -13.95 -5.65 -5.16
N SER A 367 -15.21 -5.81 -4.72
CA SER A 367 -16.05 -7.00 -4.95
C SER A 367 -15.88 -7.58 -6.35
N VAL A 368 -16.02 -8.91 -6.49
CA VAL A 368 -15.86 -9.77 -7.68
C VAL A 368 -16.32 -9.17 -9.04
N GLY A 369 -17.19 -8.15 -9.04
CA GLY A 369 -17.61 -7.41 -10.23
C GLY A 369 -16.59 -6.43 -10.86
N ASP A 370 -15.46 -6.10 -10.22
CA ASP A 370 -14.42 -5.22 -10.79
C ASP A 370 -13.13 -5.97 -11.17
N LEU A 371 -13.24 -6.80 -12.21
CA LEU A 371 -12.10 -7.56 -12.75
C LEU A 371 -10.94 -6.65 -13.18
N ALA A 372 -11.20 -5.43 -13.63
CA ALA A 372 -10.15 -4.51 -14.08
C ALA A 372 -9.17 -4.17 -12.94
N SER A 373 -9.70 -3.83 -11.77
CA SER A 373 -8.88 -3.52 -10.59
C SER A 373 -8.08 -4.75 -10.12
N LEU A 374 -8.67 -5.95 -10.17
CA LEU A 374 -7.98 -7.20 -9.85
C LEU A 374 -6.84 -7.50 -10.83
N LEU A 375 -7.07 -7.34 -12.14
CA LEU A 375 -6.07 -7.60 -13.19
C LEU A 375 -4.91 -6.60 -13.12
N LEU A 376 -5.16 -5.36 -12.69
CA LEU A 376 -4.15 -4.29 -12.58
C LEU A 376 -3.45 -4.24 -11.21
N PHE A 377 -3.95 -4.96 -10.21
CA PHE A 377 -3.38 -4.99 -8.86
C PHE A 377 -1.87 -5.31 -8.84
N PRO A 378 -1.36 -6.34 -9.56
CA PRO A 378 0.08 -6.65 -9.56
C PRO A 378 0.96 -5.54 -10.15
N MET A 379 0.36 -4.60 -10.89
CA MET A 379 1.02 -3.48 -11.54
C MET A 379 0.75 -2.15 -10.84
N THR A 380 0.14 -2.18 -9.66
CA THR A 380 -0.21 -0.98 -8.89
C THR A 380 0.65 -0.93 -7.62
N PRO A 381 1.40 0.16 -7.40
CA PRO A 381 2.18 0.33 -6.18
C PRO A 381 1.28 0.34 -4.93
N ILE A 382 1.82 -0.13 -3.81
CA ILE A 382 1.11 -0.18 -2.53
C ILE A 382 1.30 1.13 -1.76
N GLU A 383 0.22 1.68 -1.23
CA GLU A 383 0.28 2.80 -0.29
C GLU A 383 0.80 2.32 1.08
N LEU A 384 2.09 2.57 1.34
CA LEU A 384 2.76 2.08 2.54
C LEU A 384 2.15 2.63 3.84
N HIS A 385 1.71 3.90 3.88
CA HIS A 385 1.14 4.48 5.12
C HIS A 385 -0.27 3.97 5.38
N ALA A 386 -1.09 3.77 4.35
CA ALA A 386 -2.39 3.11 4.53
C ALA A 386 -2.24 1.67 5.04
N PHE A 387 -1.19 0.96 4.63
CA PHE A 387 -0.94 -0.41 5.11
C PHE A 387 -0.31 -0.45 6.50
N PHE A 388 0.82 0.23 6.71
CA PHE A 388 1.60 0.14 7.95
C PHE A 388 1.20 1.17 9.02
N GLY A 389 0.39 2.18 8.68
CA GLY A 389 0.11 3.32 9.55
C GLY A 389 1.40 4.01 10.00
N ASP A 390 1.45 4.37 11.29
CA ASP A 390 2.60 5.02 11.92
C ASP A 390 3.63 4.01 12.45
N THR A 391 3.51 2.73 12.09
CA THR A 391 4.41 1.67 12.57
C THR A 391 5.85 1.94 12.11
N GLN A 392 6.78 1.89 13.06
CA GLN A 392 8.20 1.93 12.76
C GLN A 392 8.69 0.53 12.41
N LEU A 393 8.97 0.30 11.12
CA LEU A 393 9.49 -0.95 10.60
C LEU A 393 10.98 -1.07 10.93
N THR A 394 11.28 -1.83 11.97
CA THR A 394 12.65 -2.20 12.35
C THR A 394 12.90 -3.67 11.99
N LYS A 395 14.17 -4.01 11.75
CA LYS A 395 14.59 -5.38 11.47
C LYS A 395 14.02 -6.39 12.47
N GLY A 396 13.48 -7.49 11.96
CA GLY A 396 12.94 -8.59 12.77
C GLY A 396 11.54 -8.31 13.35
N LEU A 397 10.95 -7.14 13.10
CA LEU A 397 9.58 -6.85 13.47
C LEU A 397 8.60 -7.63 12.59
N SER A 398 7.49 -8.06 13.16
CA SER A 398 6.48 -8.86 12.48
C SER A 398 5.10 -8.55 13.05
N SER A 399 4.09 -8.54 12.18
CA SER A 399 2.69 -8.41 12.61
C SER A 399 2.18 -9.60 13.41
N ASN A 400 2.84 -10.76 13.31
CA ASN A 400 2.43 -11.96 14.06
C ASN A 400 2.68 -11.79 15.57
N ASP A 401 3.61 -10.92 15.94
CA ASP A 401 3.95 -10.63 17.33
C ASP A 401 3.15 -9.43 17.89
N ASP A 402 2.37 -8.76 17.04
CA ASP A 402 1.54 -7.61 17.39
C ASP A 402 0.09 -8.03 17.67
N ILE A 403 -0.27 -8.02 18.96
CA ILE A 403 -1.64 -8.34 19.41
C ILE A 403 -2.69 -7.31 18.97
N THR A 404 -2.26 -6.11 18.56
CA THR A 404 -3.15 -5.05 18.08
C THR A 404 -3.42 -5.12 16.58
N TRP A 405 -2.73 -6.04 15.87
CA TRP A 405 -2.86 -6.19 14.43
C TRP A 405 -4.07 -7.03 14.03
N ASP A 406 -5.15 -6.34 13.67
CA ASP A 406 -6.43 -6.89 13.22
C ASP A 406 -6.55 -6.85 11.69
N SER A 407 -5.70 -7.61 11.00
CA SER A 407 -5.78 -7.80 9.55
C SER A 407 -5.31 -9.21 9.17
N ASP A 408 -5.94 -9.77 8.13
CA ASP A 408 -5.56 -11.07 7.56
C ASP A 408 -4.24 -11.00 6.78
N TRP A 409 -3.84 -9.81 6.38
CA TRP A 409 -2.50 -9.56 5.85
C TRP A 409 -1.50 -9.50 6.99
N ARG A 410 -0.48 -10.35 6.93
CA ARG A 410 0.62 -10.40 7.88
C ARG A 410 1.90 -9.93 7.19
N TRP A 411 2.83 -9.38 7.95
CA TRP A 411 4.08 -8.88 7.40
C TRP A 411 5.25 -9.14 8.34
N SER A 412 6.46 -9.19 7.77
CA SER A 412 7.71 -9.30 8.51
C SER A 412 8.82 -8.48 7.85
N VAL A 413 9.65 -7.86 8.67
CA VAL A 413 10.78 -7.04 8.25
C VAL A 413 12.05 -7.88 8.28
N GLY A 414 12.62 -8.10 7.11
CA GLY A 414 13.85 -8.86 6.91
C GLY A 414 15.11 -8.10 7.29
N ASN A 415 16.25 -8.66 6.87
CA ASN A 415 17.54 -7.99 7.01
C ASN A 415 17.73 -6.94 5.91
N GLU A 416 18.58 -5.94 6.18
CA GLU A 416 19.14 -5.12 5.12
C GLU A 416 20.03 -5.95 4.20
N MET A 417 19.84 -5.78 2.90
CA MET A 417 20.56 -6.46 1.83
C MET A 417 21.10 -5.44 0.85
N ASN A 418 22.26 -5.73 0.26
CA ASN A 418 22.82 -4.90 -0.80
C ASN A 418 22.41 -5.48 -2.16
N THR A 419 21.72 -4.68 -2.97
CA THR A 419 21.30 -5.02 -4.33
C THR A 419 22.13 -4.23 -5.34
N GLU A 420 22.42 -4.85 -6.49
CA GLU A 420 23.22 -4.19 -7.55
C GLU A 420 22.59 -2.90 -8.06
N ASN A 421 21.26 -2.85 -8.12
CA ASN A 421 20.50 -1.74 -8.71
C ASN A 421 20.13 -0.64 -7.71
N HIS A 422 19.90 -0.98 -6.44
CA HIS A 422 19.34 -0.03 -5.46
C HIS A 422 20.27 0.22 -4.25
N GLY A 423 21.35 -0.54 -4.12
CA GLY A 423 22.25 -0.48 -2.97
C GLY A 423 21.63 -1.15 -1.76
N LEU A 424 21.87 -0.57 -0.58
CA LEU A 424 21.36 -1.06 0.70
C LEU A 424 19.83 -0.84 0.80
N VAL A 425 19.08 -1.94 0.90
CA VAL A 425 17.62 -1.97 0.98
C VAL A 425 17.15 -2.94 2.06
N THR A 426 16.02 -2.64 2.69
CA THR A 426 15.34 -3.50 3.65
C THR A 426 14.21 -4.23 2.95
N GLN A 427 14.20 -5.57 3.04
CA GLN A 427 13.09 -6.36 2.52
C GLN A 427 11.94 -6.42 3.54
N VAL A 428 10.73 -6.15 3.08
CA VAL A 428 9.50 -6.38 3.84
C VAL A 428 8.67 -7.39 3.07
N SER A 429 8.35 -8.51 3.72
CA SER A 429 7.51 -9.55 3.13
C SER A 429 6.12 -9.47 3.75
N ILE A 430 5.11 -9.39 2.91
CA ILE A 430 3.69 -9.28 3.27
C ILE A 430 2.97 -10.49 2.67
N PHE A 431 2.14 -11.19 3.44
CA PHE A 431 1.40 -12.34 2.97
C PHE A 431 -0.02 -12.39 3.55
N HIS A 432 -0.96 -12.96 2.81
CA HIS A 432 -2.34 -13.12 3.28
C HIS A 432 -2.53 -14.47 3.97
N TYR A 433 -2.87 -14.46 5.25
CA TYR A 433 -2.95 -15.67 6.08
C TYR A 433 -4.07 -16.61 5.63
N GLU A 434 -5.31 -16.13 5.50
CA GLU A 434 -6.45 -16.98 5.15
C GLU A 434 -6.37 -17.58 3.74
N ILE A 435 -5.94 -16.80 2.73
CA ILE A 435 -5.68 -17.31 1.38
C ILE A 435 -4.66 -18.45 1.42
N GLY A 436 -3.56 -18.26 2.16
CA GLY A 436 -2.49 -19.25 2.33
C GLY A 436 -2.94 -20.58 2.93
N ARG A 437 -4.03 -20.59 3.70
CA ARG A 437 -4.53 -21.82 4.36
C ARG A 437 -5.29 -22.73 3.40
N CYS A 438 -6.14 -22.17 2.54
CA CYS A 438 -7.15 -22.95 1.83
C CYS A 438 -7.28 -22.64 0.34
N LEU A 439 -7.02 -21.40 -0.09
CA LEU A 439 -7.40 -20.92 -1.43
C LEU A 439 -6.21 -20.80 -2.39
N GLY A 440 -5.01 -20.58 -1.88
CA GLY A 440 -3.89 -20.15 -2.71
C GLY A 440 -2.68 -19.73 -1.91
N HIS A 441 -1.93 -18.80 -2.48
CA HIS A 441 -0.94 -17.99 -1.81
C HIS A 441 -1.08 -16.55 -2.33
N ALA A 442 -0.90 -15.58 -1.47
CA ALA A 442 -0.83 -14.18 -1.85
C ALA A 442 0.30 -13.54 -1.04
N GLN A 443 1.38 -13.20 -1.73
CA GLN A 443 2.59 -12.66 -1.13
C GLN A 443 3.07 -11.45 -1.94
N ILE A 444 3.56 -10.46 -1.21
CA ILE A 444 4.10 -9.21 -1.74
C ILE A 444 5.44 -9.00 -1.04
N ASP A 445 6.51 -8.91 -1.83
CA ASP A 445 7.84 -8.57 -1.33
C ASP A 445 8.20 -7.15 -1.77
N ILE A 446 8.48 -6.30 -0.79
CA ILE A 446 8.83 -4.89 -1.00
C ILE A 446 10.28 -4.69 -0.61
N LEU A 447 11.05 -4.02 -1.48
CA LEU A 447 12.40 -3.57 -1.17
C LEU A 447 12.36 -2.07 -0.89
N VAL A 448 12.55 -1.70 0.38
CA VAL A 448 12.47 -0.32 0.83
C VAL A 448 13.88 0.23 0.99
N LYS A 449 14.14 1.41 0.40
CA LYS A 449 15.38 2.15 0.58
C LYS A 449 15.11 3.39 1.40
N ASN A 450 16.01 3.72 2.34
CA ASN A 450 15.94 5.01 3.02
C ASN A 450 16.25 6.14 2.01
N GLY A 451 15.32 7.08 1.90
CA GLY A 451 15.30 8.16 0.90
C GLY A 451 16.07 9.40 1.32
#